data_AF-A0A357CW19-F1
#
_entry.id   AF-A0A357CW19-F1
#
_cell.length_a   1.000
_cell.length_b   1.000
_cell.length_c   1.000
_cell.angle_alpha   90.00
_cell.angle_beta   90.00
_cell.angle_gamma   90.00
#
_symmetry.space_group_name_H-M   'P 1'
#
loop_
_entity.id
_entity.type
_entity.pdbx_description
1 polymer ?
#
loop_
_entity_poly.entity_id
_entity_poly.type
_entity_poly.pdbx_seq_one_letter_code
_entity_poly.pdbx_strand_id
1 'polypeptide(L)'
;MFQTKKGKIIIAVIAAVLLVVAIVVVILHKADNGGSNPGSSVSIVGTWYSDKPDSMTFTKDGKYQGNSWNGGNAWLTSGSYSIDGSTLTLSGDLDGKTTLTISKGADGKTIISGKYNYYSTEADAK
;
A
#
# COMPACT_ATOMS: atom_id res chain seq x y z
N MET A 1 -47.16 -12.18 38.71
CA MET A 1 -47.80 -10.88 38.39
C MET A 1 -46.68 -9.86 38.17
N PHE A 2 -46.46 -9.17 37.05
CA PHE A 2 -47.14 -8.97 35.77
C PHE A 2 -46.04 -8.83 34.67
N GLN A 3 -45.95 -9.76 33.72
CA GLN A 3 -45.21 -9.56 32.46
C GLN A 3 -46.19 -8.92 31.46
N THR A 4 -46.24 -7.59 31.41
CA THR A 4 -47.06 -6.90 30.42
C THR A 4 -46.31 -6.87 29.08
N LYS A 5 -46.95 -7.43 28.03
CA LYS A 5 -46.45 -7.60 26.64
C LYS A 5 -45.82 -6.36 25.98
N LYS A 6 -45.95 -5.16 26.56
CA LYS A 6 -45.39 -3.90 26.06
C LYS A 6 -43.89 -3.71 26.39
N GLY A 7 -43.35 -4.42 27.39
CA GLY A 7 -41.93 -4.29 27.78
C GLY A 7 -40.93 -4.98 26.83
N LYS A 8 -41.37 -5.99 26.06
CA LYS A 8 -40.51 -6.74 25.14
C LYS A 8 -40.17 -5.95 23.87
N ILE A 9 -41.04 -5.03 23.45
CA ILE A 9 -40.85 -4.27 22.21
C ILE A 9 -39.79 -3.18 22.40
N ILE A 10 -39.76 -2.53 23.57
CA ILE A 10 -38.78 -1.46 23.85
C ILE A 10 -37.35 -2.03 23.95
N ILE A 11 -37.19 -3.21 24.54
CA ILE A 11 -35.87 -3.88 24.65
C ILE A 11 -35.36 -4.34 23.28
N ALA A 12 -36.24 -4.80 22.38
CA ALA A 12 -35.85 -5.17 21.02
C ALA A 12 -35.41 -3.98 20.17
N VAL A 13 -36.05 -2.81 20.33
CA VAL A 13 -35.68 -1.58 19.60
C VAL A 13 -34.34 -1.02 20.10
N ILE A 14 -34.08 -1.03 21.42
CA ILE A 14 -32.79 -0.57 21.97
C ILE A 14 -31.63 -1.47 21.50
N ALA A 15 -31.83 -2.79 21.45
CA ALA A 15 -30.82 -3.72 20.93
C ALA A 15 -30.54 -3.52 19.44
N ALA A 16 -31.56 -3.23 18.63
CA ALA A 16 -31.40 -2.95 17.20
C ALA A 16 -30.70 -1.60 16.94
N VAL A 17 -31.00 -0.55 17.72
CA VAL A 17 -30.32 0.75 17.60
C VAL A 17 -28.85 0.66 18.02
N LEU A 18 -28.51 -0.09 19.08
CA LEU A 18 -27.13 -0.33 19.48
C LEU A 18 -26.33 -1.12 18.43
N LEU A 19 -26.97 -2.09 17.75
CA LEU A 19 -26.34 -2.83 16.66
C LEU A 19 -26.03 -1.93 15.45
N VAL A 20 -26.95 -1.02 15.08
CA VAL A 20 -26.74 -0.09 13.95
C VAL A 20 -25.64 0.92 14.28
N VAL A 21 -25.56 1.43 15.52
CA VAL A 21 -24.46 2.30 15.96
C VAL A 21 -23.13 1.53 15.92
N ALA A 22 -23.08 0.26 16.35
CA ALA A 22 -21.87 -0.56 16.26
C ALA A 22 -21.44 -0.80 14.79
N ILE A 23 -22.38 -1.01 13.86
CA ILE A 23 -22.06 -1.16 12.43
C ILE A 23 -21.54 0.14 11.82
N VAL A 24 -22.13 1.30 12.16
CA VAL A 24 -21.64 2.61 11.71
C VAL A 24 -20.25 2.91 12.29
N VAL A 25 -19.98 2.52 13.53
CA VAL A 25 -18.64 2.57 14.15
C VAL A 25 -17.67 1.62 13.43
N VAL A 26 -18.07 0.42 13.03
CA VAL A 26 -17.20 -0.51 12.26
C VAL A 26 -16.94 -0.01 10.84
N ILE A 27 -17.89 0.69 10.20
CA ILE A 27 -17.72 1.25 8.86
C ILE A 27 -16.92 2.57 8.89
N LEU A 28 -17.00 3.37 9.96
CA LEU A 28 -16.22 4.59 10.15
C LEU A 28 -14.83 4.38 10.77
N HIS A 29 -14.57 3.24 11.41
CA HIS A 29 -13.22 2.83 11.82
C HIS A 29 -12.45 2.09 10.72
N LYS A 30 -12.81 2.26 9.44
CA LYS A 30 -11.87 1.95 8.34
C LYS A 30 -10.78 3.02 8.19
N ALA A 31 -10.29 3.48 9.32
CA ALA A 31 -9.11 4.29 9.52
C ALA A 31 -8.56 3.87 10.89
N ASP A 32 -8.13 2.62 11.00
CA ASP A 32 -6.94 2.27 11.75
C ASP A 32 -6.72 0.77 11.60
N ASN A 33 -5.63 0.44 10.93
CA ASN A 33 -4.73 -0.64 11.32
C ASN A 33 -3.49 -0.47 10.45
N GLY A 34 -2.76 0.62 10.69
CA GLY A 34 -1.30 0.63 10.50
C GLY A 34 -0.70 -0.38 11.46
N GLY A 35 -0.98 -1.66 11.21
CA GLY A 35 -0.41 -2.78 11.91
C GLY A 35 1.08 -2.68 11.73
N SER A 36 1.77 -2.35 12.82
CA SER A 36 3.20 -2.57 12.96
C SER A 36 3.46 -4.06 12.76
N ASN A 37 3.73 -4.45 11.52
CA ASN A 37 4.21 -5.79 11.18
C ASN A 37 5.69 -5.85 11.61
N PRO A 38 6.08 -6.66 12.62
CA PRO A 38 7.48 -6.83 12.98
C PRO A 38 8.09 -7.89 12.06
N GLY A 39 8.17 -7.56 10.77
CA GLY A 39 8.86 -8.35 9.77
C GLY A 39 9.67 -7.39 8.95
N SER A 40 10.93 -7.16 9.36
CA SER A 40 11.95 -6.34 8.70
C SER A 40 11.46 -5.64 7.43
N SER A 41 10.77 -4.51 7.58
CA SER A 41 10.22 -3.77 6.44
C SER A 41 11.41 -3.34 5.59
N VAL A 42 11.55 -3.92 4.39
CA VAL A 42 12.56 -3.46 3.44
C VAL A 42 12.20 -2.01 3.09
N SER A 43 12.97 -1.07 3.64
CA SER A 43 12.75 0.35 3.37
C SER A 43 13.25 0.65 1.95
N ILE A 44 12.31 0.76 1.01
CA ILE A 44 12.59 1.17 -0.37
C ILE A 44 12.41 2.68 -0.60
N VAL A 45 12.16 3.46 0.47
CA VAL A 45 11.96 4.90 0.38
C VAL A 45 13.19 5.56 -0.25
N GLY A 46 12.96 6.42 -1.24
CA GLY A 46 14.00 7.06 -2.03
C GLY A 46 13.76 6.92 -3.53
N THR A 47 14.71 7.42 -4.32
CA THR A 47 14.69 7.31 -5.78
C THR A 47 15.45 6.07 -6.23
N TRP A 48 14.86 5.38 -7.19
CA TRP A 48 15.39 4.19 -7.83
C TRP A 48 15.48 4.41 -9.33
N TYR A 49 16.59 3.99 -9.91
CA TYR A 49 16.94 4.21 -11.31
C TYR A 49 16.88 2.89 -12.05
N SER A 50 16.19 2.87 -13.19
CA SER A 50 16.01 1.63 -13.95
C SER A 50 17.17 1.39 -14.92
N ASP A 51 17.33 0.15 -15.39
CA ASP A 51 18.18 -0.20 -16.54
C ASP A 51 17.71 0.40 -17.88
N LYS A 52 16.65 1.22 -17.85
CA LYS A 52 16.18 2.07 -18.95
C LYS A 52 16.16 3.54 -18.51
N PRO A 53 15.95 4.49 -19.45
CA PRO A 53 15.81 5.92 -19.13
C PRO A 53 14.48 6.25 -18.40
N ASP A 54 14.32 5.69 -17.20
CA ASP A 54 13.16 5.75 -16.30
C ASP A 54 13.66 5.65 -14.86
N SER A 55 12.96 6.33 -13.95
CA SER A 55 13.21 6.24 -12.50
C SER A 55 11.90 6.28 -11.73
N MET A 56 11.94 5.86 -10.46
CA MET A 56 10.78 5.86 -9.58
C MET A 56 11.16 6.30 -8.17
N THR A 57 10.36 7.19 -7.58
CA THR A 57 10.56 7.68 -6.22
C THR A 57 9.48 7.13 -5.30
N PHE A 58 9.87 6.54 -4.18
CA PHE A 58 8.97 6.04 -3.13
C PHE A 58 9.07 6.92 -1.89
N THR A 59 7.92 7.28 -1.32
CA THR A 59 7.82 8.16 -0.15
C THR A 59 7.29 7.42 1.08
N LYS A 60 7.60 7.93 2.28
CA LYS A 60 7.25 7.27 3.56
C LYS A 60 5.75 7.12 3.81
N ASP A 61 4.92 7.92 3.15
CA ASP A 61 3.46 7.89 3.21
C ASP A 61 2.84 6.85 2.24
N GLY A 62 3.65 5.99 1.62
CA GLY A 62 3.15 4.91 0.77
C GLY A 62 2.77 5.36 -0.63
N LYS A 63 3.35 6.46 -1.13
CA LYS A 63 3.17 6.94 -2.50
C LYS A 63 4.40 6.67 -3.36
N TYR A 64 4.16 6.50 -4.66
CA TYR A 64 5.23 6.44 -5.65
C TYR A 64 4.97 7.41 -6.79
N GLN A 65 6.05 7.84 -7.42
CA GLN A 65 6.05 8.67 -8.62
C GLN A 65 7.07 8.09 -9.60
N GLY A 66 6.64 7.75 -10.82
CA GLY A 66 7.54 7.51 -11.93
C GLY A 66 8.01 8.84 -12.52
N ASN A 67 9.30 8.94 -12.83
CA ASN A 67 9.92 10.13 -13.36
C ASN A 67 10.71 9.82 -14.64
N SER A 68 10.64 10.74 -15.59
CA SER A 68 11.58 10.80 -16.70
C SER A 68 13.02 10.90 -16.18
N TRP A 69 13.90 10.06 -16.71
CA TRP A 69 15.32 10.06 -16.38
C TRP A 69 16.15 9.79 -17.64
N ASN A 70 17.34 10.39 -17.76
CA ASN A 70 18.20 10.28 -18.95
C ASN A 70 17.48 10.55 -20.29
N GLY A 71 16.51 11.47 -20.31
CA GLY A 71 15.77 11.85 -21.51
C GLY A 71 14.70 10.86 -21.96
N GLY A 72 14.40 9.81 -21.18
CA GLY A 72 13.25 8.95 -21.43
C GLY A 72 12.01 9.35 -20.67
N ASN A 73 11.00 8.49 -20.77
CA ASN A 73 9.69 8.69 -20.16
C ASN A 73 9.44 7.62 -19.10
N ALA A 74 8.79 8.05 -18.02
CA ALA A 74 8.32 7.13 -17.02
C ALA A 74 7.33 6.13 -17.65
N TRP A 75 7.49 4.83 -17.40
CA TRP A 75 6.50 3.84 -17.87
C TRP A 75 5.31 3.68 -16.93
N LEU A 76 5.42 4.20 -15.70
CA LEU A 76 4.35 4.36 -14.73
C LEU A 76 4.26 5.83 -14.33
N THR A 77 3.05 6.30 -14.06
CA THR A 77 2.75 7.69 -13.69
C THR A 77 2.99 7.91 -12.20
N SER A 78 1.99 7.67 -11.36
CA SER A 78 2.04 7.83 -9.92
C SER A 78 0.96 6.99 -9.25
N GLY A 79 1.05 6.83 -7.94
CA GLY A 79 -0.01 6.20 -7.18
C GLY A 79 0.42 5.82 -5.78
N SER A 80 -0.18 4.76 -5.26
CA SER A 80 0.17 4.20 -3.95
C SER A 80 0.92 2.89 -4.09
N TYR A 81 1.69 2.53 -3.07
CA TYR A 81 2.38 1.25 -3.02
C TYR A 81 2.21 0.55 -1.67
N SER A 82 2.33 -0.77 -1.70
CA SER A 82 2.37 -1.62 -0.52
C SER A 82 3.43 -2.71 -0.69
N ILE A 83 4.06 -3.13 0.40
CA ILE A 83 5.06 -4.20 0.41
C ILE A 83 4.55 -5.34 1.28
N ASP A 84 4.60 -6.56 0.74
CA ASP A 84 4.35 -7.80 1.46
C ASP A 84 5.49 -8.79 1.17
N GLY A 85 6.39 -8.96 2.15
CA GLY A 85 7.63 -9.72 1.99
C GLY A 85 8.50 -9.16 0.87
N SER A 86 8.77 -9.99 -0.15
CA SER A 86 9.49 -9.60 -1.37
C SER A 86 8.59 -9.03 -2.46
N THR A 87 7.29 -8.88 -2.21
CA THR A 87 6.34 -8.40 -3.22
C THR A 87 6.06 -6.92 -3.02
N LEU A 88 6.36 -6.10 -4.02
CA LEU A 88 5.98 -4.69 -4.10
C LEU A 88 4.78 -4.56 -5.04
N THR A 89 3.65 -4.11 -4.51
CA THR A 89 2.45 -3.82 -5.30
C THR A 89 2.34 -2.32 -5.50
N LEU A 90 2.23 -1.88 -6.75
CA LEU A 90 1.94 -0.52 -7.16
C LEU A 90 0.48 -0.44 -7.62
N SER A 91 -0.28 0.47 -7.04
CA SER A 91 -1.64 0.80 -7.47
C SER A 91 -1.60 2.20 -8.08
N GLY A 92 -1.46 2.24 -9.40
CA GLY A 92 -1.34 3.48 -10.17
C GLY A 92 -2.68 4.18 -10.32
N ASP A 93 -2.65 5.50 -10.28
CA ASP A 93 -3.84 6.33 -10.42
C ASP A 93 -4.43 6.23 -11.84
N LEU A 94 -3.58 5.99 -12.84
CA LEU A 94 -3.95 5.83 -14.26
C LEU A 94 -3.46 4.53 -14.90
N ASP A 95 -2.50 3.82 -14.28
CA ASP A 95 -1.81 2.67 -14.88
C ASP A 95 -2.36 1.32 -14.41
N GLY A 96 -3.32 1.32 -13.48
CA GLY A 96 -3.82 0.11 -12.84
C GLY A 96 -2.81 -0.52 -11.87
N LYS A 97 -2.96 -1.81 -11.61
CA LYS A 97 -2.16 -2.53 -10.62
C LYS A 97 -0.95 -3.21 -11.27
N THR A 98 0.24 -2.95 -10.73
CA THR A 98 1.51 -3.57 -11.14
C THR A 98 2.16 -4.25 -9.94
N THR A 99 2.76 -5.42 -10.16
CA THR A 99 3.51 -6.14 -9.12
C THR A 99 4.98 -6.22 -9.52
N LEU A 100 5.87 -5.89 -8.59
CA LEU A 100 7.32 -5.96 -8.70
C LEU A 100 7.87 -6.85 -7.57
N THR A 101 9.10 -7.34 -7.74
CA THR A 101 9.80 -8.19 -6.78
C THR A 101 10.98 -7.44 -6.19
N ILE A 102 11.07 -7.40 -4.87
CA ILE A 102 12.22 -6.90 -4.12
C ILE A 102 13.14 -8.10 -3.83
N SER A 103 14.39 -8.01 -4.27
CA SER A 103 15.39 -9.06 -4.09
C SER A 103 16.74 -8.48 -3.71
N LYS A 104 17.71 -9.36 -3.42
CA LYS A 104 19.11 -9.00 -3.22
C LYS A 104 19.94 -9.46 -4.42
N GLY A 105 20.70 -8.54 -5.01
CA GLY A 105 21.72 -8.85 -6.01
C GLY A 105 22.88 -9.65 -5.41
N ALA A 106 23.77 -10.14 -6.27
CA ALA A 106 24.95 -10.90 -5.86
C ALA A 106 25.92 -10.10 -4.97
N ASP A 107 25.87 -8.78 -5.08
CA ASP A 107 26.62 -7.81 -4.27
C ASP A 107 25.92 -7.43 -2.94
N GLY A 108 24.76 -8.03 -2.66
CA GLY A 108 23.95 -7.75 -1.47
C GLY A 108 23.11 -6.47 -1.56
N LYS A 109 23.18 -5.73 -2.67
CA LYS A 109 22.34 -4.56 -2.90
C LYS A 109 20.90 -4.99 -3.17
N THR A 110 19.95 -4.16 -2.76
CA THR A 110 18.55 -4.41 -3.06
C THR A 110 18.27 -4.06 -4.52
N ILE A 111 17.50 -4.90 -5.22
CA ILE A 111 17.03 -4.68 -6.58
C ILE A 111 15.51 -4.81 -6.57
N ILE A 112 14.82 -3.87 -7.22
CA ILE A 112 13.38 -3.98 -7.48
C ILE A 112 13.23 -4.38 -8.95
N SER A 113 12.63 -5.55 -9.20
CA SER A 113 12.54 -6.16 -10.53
C SER A 113 11.09 -6.31 -10.98
N GLY A 114 10.84 -5.99 -12.25
CA GLY A 114 9.57 -6.28 -12.92
C GLY A 114 9.75 -6.15 -14.42
N LYS A 115 9.12 -5.13 -15.03
CA LYS A 115 9.38 -4.79 -16.44
C LYS A 115 10.82 -4.34 -16.65
N TYR A 116 11.36 -3.56 -15.71
CA TYR A 116 12.75 -3.08 -15.65
C TYR A 116 13.36 -3.46 -14.30
N ASN A 117 14.68 -3.45 -14.22
CA ASN A 117 15.39 -3.58 -12.95
C ASN A 117 15.76 -2.21 -12.43
N TYR A 118 15.46 -1.97 -11.16
CA TYR A 118 15.66 -0.71 -10.48
C TYR A 118 16.73 -0.84 -9.41
N TYR A 119 17.59 0.16 -9.34
CA TYR A 119 18.74 0.25 -8.44
C TYR A 119 18.69 1.55 -7.64
N SER A 120 19.23 1.53 -6.41
CA SER A 120 19.22 2.71 -5.54
C SER A 120 20.22 3.79 -5.96
N THR A 121 21.06 3.55 -6.97
CA THR A 121 22.02 4.53 -7.50
C THR A 121 22.02 4.54 -9.02
N GLU A 122 22.33 5.69 -9.61
CA GLU A 122 22.45 5.85 -11.06
C GLU A 122 23.62 5.05 -11.66
N ALA A 123 24.68 4.81 -10.87
CA ALA A 123 25.86 4.09 -11.35
C ALA A 123 25.55 2.61 -11.61
N ASP A 124 24.66 2.02 -10.80
CA ASP A 124 24.24 0.62 -10.92
C ASP A 124 23.21 0.41 -12.05
N ALA A 125 22.59 1.48 -12.53
CA ALA A 125 21.54 1.46 -13.55
C ALA A 125 22.07 1.59 -15.00
N LYS A 126 23.39 1.51 -15.20
CA LYS A 126 24.09 1.72 -16.49
C LYS A 126 24.54 0.43 -17.16
#